data_AF-A0A7J6UVZ1-F1
#
_entry.id   AF-A0A7J6UVZ1-F1
#
_cell.length_a   1.000
_cell.length_b   1.000
_cell.length_c   1.000
_cell.angle_alpha   90.00
_cell.angle_beta   90.00
_cell.angle_gamma   90.00
#
_symmetry.space_group_name_H-M   'P 1'
#
loop_
_entity.id
_entity.type
_entity.pdbx_description
1 polymer ?
#
loop_
_entity_poly.entity_id
_entity_poly.type
_entity_poly.pdbx_seq_one_letter_code
_entity_poly.pdbx_strand_id
1 'polypeptide(L)'
;MVFGLFGYTVFGGCPLSWSGFSTQAFSGLWDFLKLSAASGVMLCLENWYYRILILMTGNLKNAKIAVDALSVCQSINGWEMMIPLAFFASTG
;
A
#
# COMPACT_ATOMS: atom_id res chain seq x y z
N MET A 1 2.78 -23.17 -9.79
CA MET A 1 1.52 -23.91 -10.09
C MET A 1 0.45 -23.01 -10.70
N VAL A 2 0.20 -21.81 -10.13
CA VAL A 2 -0.84 -20.88 -10.62
C VAL A 2 -0.68 -20.42 -12.08
N PHE A 3 0.54 -20.12 -12.52
CA PHE A 3 0.81 -19.69 -13.91
C PHE A 3 0.53 -20.79 -14.96
N GLY A 4 0.73 -22.06 -14.58
CA GLY A 4 0.45 -23.20 -15.47
C GLY A 4 -1.05 -23.46 -15.64
N LEU A 5 -1.82 -23.33 -14.55
CA LEU A 5 -3.29 -23.37 -14.60
C LEU A 5 -3.87 -22.19 -15.38
N PHE A 6 -3.30 -20.99 -15.21
CA PHE A 6 -3.69 -19.81 -15.99
C PHE A 6 -3.44 -20.02 -17.48
N GLY A 7 -2.25 -20.51 -17.86
CA GLY A 7 -1.95 -20.90 -19.23
C GLY A 7 -2.91 -21.95 -19.79
N TYR A 8 -3.27 -22.96 -19.00
CA TYR A 8 -4.20 -24.02 -19.41
C TYR A 8 -5.65 -23.52 -19.61
N THR A 9 -6.12 -22.62 -18.75
CA THR A 9 -7.41 -21.94 -18.94
C THR A 9 -7.40 -21.00 -20.14
N VAL A 10 -6.25 -20.37 -20.42
CA VAL A 10 -6.10 -19.41 -21.52
C VAL A 10 -6.01 -20.07 -22.88
N PHE A 11 -5.30 -21.19 -22.97
CA PHE A 11 -4.98 -21.87 -24.22
C PHE A 11 -5.95 -23.00 -24.61
N GLY A 12 -7.11 -23.08 -23.96
CA GLY A 12 -8.23 -23.89 -24.48
C GLY A 12 -8.57 -25.19 -23.74
N GLY A 13 -8.22 -25.33 -22.45
CA GLY A 13 -8.60 -26.52 -21.66
C GLY A 13 -10.10 -26.65 -21.37
N CYS A 14 -10.87 -25.55 -21.34
CA CYS A 14 -12.32 -25.51 -21.11
C CYS A 14 -12.96 -24.23 -21.69
N PRO A 15 -13.54 -24.24 -22.91
CA PRO A 15 -14.13 -23.06 -23.54
C PRO A 15 -15.39 -22.53 -22.83
N LEU A 16 -15.99 -23.32 -21.93
CA LEU A 16 -17.19 -22.94 -21.17
C LEU A 16 -16.91 -22.11 -19.92
N SER A 17 -15.67 -22.10 -19.41
CA SER A 17 -15.35 -21.49 -18.11
C SER A 17 -14.63 -20.14 -18.22
N TRP A 18 -14.14 -19.77 -19.42
CA TRP A 18 -13.39 -18.54 -19.62
C TRP A 18 -13.76 -17.89 -20.96
N SER A 19 -14.66 -16.91 -20.93
CA SER A 19 -15.10 -16.11 -22.09
C SER A 19 -14.16 -14.95 -22.44
N GLY A 20 -12.90 -15.02 -22.01
CA GLY A 20 -11.87 -13.99 -22.21
C GLY A 20 -11.83 -12.92 -21.11
N PHE A 21 -10.88 -11.98 -21.27
CA PHE A 21 -10.75 -10.79 -20.42
C PHE A 21 -11.85 -9.80 -20.80
N SER A 22 -13.05 -9.96 -20.24
CA SER A 22 -14.13 -8.99 -20.45
C SER A 22 -13.74 -7.63 -19.85
N THR A 23 -13.95 -6.55 -20.60
CA THR A 23 -13.77 -5.15 -20.13
C THR A 23 -14.56 -4.84 -18.86
N GLN A 24 -15.60 -5.63 -18.59
CA GLN A 24 -16.39 -5.59 -17.35
C GLN A 24 -15.57 -5.93 -16.09
N ALA A 25 -14.50 -6.73 -16.21
CA ALA A 25 -13.57 -7.03 -15.11
C ALA A 25 -12.63 -5.85 -14.79
N PHE A 26 -12.35 -4.98 -15.77
CA PHE A 26 -11.53 -3.78 -15.57
C PHE A 26 -12.34 -2.56 -15.12
N SER A 27 -13.66 -2.58 -15.27
CA SER A 27 -14.53 -1.45 -14.90
C SER A 27 -14.45 -1.09 -13.41
N GLY A 28 -14.29 -2.07 -12.51
CA GLY A 28 -14.12 -1.82 -11.07
C GLY A 28 -12.66 -1.62 -10.65
N LEU A 29 -11.70 -2.09 -11.47
CA LEU A 29 -10.28 -2.03 -11.15
C LEU A 29 -9.74 -0.61 -11.24
N TRP A 30 -10.26 0.22 -12.15
CA TRP A 30 -9.78 1.59 -12.36
C TRP A 30 -10.04 2.51 -11.16
N ASP A 31 -11.23 2.43 -10.56
CA ASP A 31 -11.54 3.17 -9.33
C ASP A 31 -10.68 2.69 -8.15
N PHE A 32 -10.44 1.38 -8.04
CA PHE A 32 -9.55 0.82 -7.03
C PHE A 32 -8.09 1.28 -7.22
N LEU A 33 -7.61 1.33 -8.47
CA LEU A 33 -6.28 1.83 -8.81
C LEU A 33 -6.13 3.32 -8.48
N LYS A 34 -7.17 4.12 -8.73
CA LYS A 34 -7.20 5.54 -8.37
C LYS A 34 -7.18 5.76 -6.86
N LEU A 35 -7.97 4.99 -6.10
CA LEU A 35 -7.96 5.01 -4.64
C LEU A 35 -6.62 4.53 -4.06
N SER A 36 -6.04 3.47 -4.61
CA SER A 36 -4.73 2.94 -4.23
C SER A 36 -3.59 3.92 -4.54
N ALA A 37 -3.65 4.60 -5.68
CA ALA A 37 -2.69 5.65 -6.00
C ALA A 37 -2.80 6.83 -5.04
N ALA A 38 -4.02 7.26 -4.70
CA ALA A 38 -4.25 8.34 -3.74
C ALA A 38 -3.75 7.97 -2.32
N SER A 39 -4.02 6.75 -1.84
CA SER A 39 -3.52 6.28 -0.54
C SER A 39 -2.00 6.11 -0.53
N GLY A 40 -1.42 5.61 -1.62
CA GLY A 40 0.04 5.51 -1.78
C GLY A 40 0.71 6.88 -1.71
N VAL A 41 0.18 7.89 -2.41
CA VAL A 41 0.71 9.26 -2.35
C VAL A 41 0.60 9.86 -0.95
N MET A 42 -0.53 9.64 -0.25
CA MET A 42 -0.72 10.09 1.13
C MET A 42 0.33 9.51 2.09
N LEU A 43 0.58 8.19 2.02
CA LEU A 43 1.60 7.52 2.83
C LEU A 43 3.02 8.00 2.49
N CYS A 44 3.32 8.21 1.22
CA CYS A 44 4.61 8.76 0.79
C CYS A 44 4.85 10.18 1.35
N LEU A 45 3.83 11.04 1.30
CA LEU A 45 3.90 12.39 1.85
C LEU A 45 4.11 12.39 3.36
N GLU A 46 3.41 11.52 4.08
CA GLU A 46 3.57 11.37 5.52
C GLU A 46 4.99 10.94 5.89
N ASN A 47 5.56 9.94 5.19
CA ASN A 47 6.93 9.50 5.41
C ASN A 47 7.96 10.59 5.06
N TRP A 48 7.70 11.40 4.04
CA TRP A 48 8.53 12.56 3.71
C TRP A 48 8.49 13.63 4.79
N TYR A 49 7.30 13.93 5.32
CA TYR A 49 7.12 14.86 6.42
C TYR A 49 7.90 14.43 7.67
N TYR A 50 7.79 13.16 8.06
CA TYR A 50 8.55 12.63 9.20
C TYR A 50 10.07 12.69 8.99
N ARG A 51 10.55 12.41 7.78
CA ARG A 51 11.98 12.56 7.44
C ARG A 51 12.46 14.00 7.57
N ILE A 52 11.66 14.98 7.13
CA ILE A 52 11.98 16.40 7.25
C ILE A 52 11.99 16.83 8.73
N LEU A 53 11.02 16.38 9.53
CA LEU A 53 10.97 16.66 10.96
C LEU A 53 12.20 16.12 11.71
N ILE A 54 12.62 14.89 11.39
CA ILE A 54 13.83 14.29 11.98
C ILE A 54 15.07 15.08 11.55
N LEU A 55 15.18 15.50 10.28
CA LEU A 55 16.28 16.33 9.80
C LEU A 55 16.36 17.69 10.52
N MET A 56 15.22 18.37 10.68
CA MET A 56 15.16 19.64 11.42
C MET A 56 15.52 19.43 12.88
N THR A 57 15.01 18.36 13.50
CA THR A 57 15.23 18.06 14.93
C THR A 57 16.66 17.62 15.20
N GLY A 58 17.32 17.00 14.22
CA GLY A 58 18.73 16.65 14.22
C GLY A 58 19.69 17.85 14.33
N ASN A 59 19.23 19.05 13.94
CA ASN A 59 20.04 20.27 13.98
C ASN A 59 19.88 21.08 15.29
N LEU A 60 19.08 20.61 16.25
CA LEU A 60 18.91 21.28 17.54
C LEU A 60 20.06 20.97 18.52
N LYS A 61 20.32 21.92 19.43
CA LYS A 61 21.35 21.83 20.48
C LYS A 61 21.17 20.62 21.44
N ASN A 62 19.98 20.01 21.44
CA ASN A 62 19.63 18.76 22.16
C ASN A 62 18.98 17.71 21.21
N ALA A 63 19.48 17.61 19.98
CA ALA A 63 18.93 16.75 18.93
C ALA A 63 18.68 15.31 19.37
N LYS A 64 19.56 14.73 20.20
CA LYS A 64 19.45 13.33 20.63
C LYS A 64 18.13 13.04 21.37
N ILE A 65 17.75 13.87 22.34
CA ILE A 65 16.54 13.65 23.15
C ILE A 65 15.29 13.85 22.30
N ALA A 66 15.29 14.88 21.45
CA ALA A 66 14.13 15.22 20.64
C ALA A 66 13.91 14.22 19.48
N VAL A 67 14.98 13.71 18.86
CA VAL A 67 14.90 12.64 17.85
C VAL A 67 14.47 11.31 18.47
N ASP A 68 14.92 10.98 19.68
CA ASP A 68 14.52 9.75 20.39
C ASP A 68 13.00 9.76 20.69
N ALA A 69 12.49 10.87 21.24
CA ALA A 69 11.06 11.05 21.47
C ALA A 69 10.23 10.97 20.17
N LEU A 70 10.70 11.60 19.08
CA LEU A 70 10.09 11.49 17.76
C LEU A 70 10.06 10.05 17.24
N SER A 71 11.15 9.30 17.43
CA SER A 71 11.25 7.90 17.00
C SER A 71 10.27 6.99 17.74
N VAL A 72 10.08 7.22 19.05
CA VAL A 72 9.07 6.49 19.85
C VAL A 72 7.67 6.81 19.35
N CYS A 73 7.33 8.08 19.15
CA CYS A 73 6.03 8.48 18.60
C CYS A 73 5.78 7.87 17.21
N GLN A 74 6.80 7.86 16.34
CA GLN A 74 6.68 7.27 15.01
C GLN A 74 6.40 5.76 15.06
N SER A 75 7.02 5.06 15.99
CA SER A 75 6.82 3.62 16.18
C SER A 75 5.39 3.30 16.60
N ILE A 76 4.79 4.13 17.47
CA ILE A 76 3.39 4.00 17.89
C ILE A 76 2.44 4.26 16.72
N ASN A 77 2.65 5.34 15.96
CA ASN A 77 1.85 5.64 14.76
C ASN A 77 1.94 4.50 13.72
N GLY A 78 3.12 3.90 13.55
CA GLY A 78 3.30 2.74 12.66
C GLY A 78 2.50 1.51 13.10
N TRP A 79 2.36 1.28 14.40
CA TRP A 79 1.50 0.22 14.95
C TRP A 79 0.02 0.51 14.72
N GLU A 80 -0.42 1.75 14.94
CA GLU A 80 -1.82 2.15 14.69
C GLU A 80 -2.20 1.99 13.21
N MET A 81 -1.28 2.29 12.28
CA MET A 81 -1.48 2.09 10.84
C MET A 81 -1.66 0.62 10.42
N MET A 82 -1.22 -0.37 11.21
CA MET A 82 -1.43 -1.78 10.85
C MET A 82 -2.92 -2.17 10.87
N ILE A 83 -3.73 -1.51 11.70
CA ILE A 83 -5.17 -1.79 11.82
C ILE A 83 -5.90 -1.49 10.50
N PRO A 84 -5.86 -0.25 9.94
CA PRO A 84 -6.50 0.04 8.66
C PRO A 84 -5.88 -0.76 7.50
N LEU A 85 -4.57 -1.00 7.51
CA LEU A 85 -3.91 -1.80 6.48
C LEU A 85 -4.42 -3.26 6.46
N ALA A 86 -4.69 -3.85 7.61
CA ALA A 86 -5.27 -5.19 7.70
C ALA A 86 -6.69 -5.24 7.08
N PHE A 87 -7.52 -4.21 7.31
CA PHE A 87 -8.83 -4.09 6.66
C PHE A 87 -8.71 -3.92 5.14
N PHE A 88 -7.76 -3.11 4.67
CA PHE A 88 -7.48 -2.96 3.23
C PHE A 88 -7.02 -4.27 2.60
N ALA A 89 -6.15 -5.04 3.27
CA ALA A 89 -5.64 -6.31 2.74
C ALA A 89 -6.71 -7.42 2.71
N SER A 90 -7.71 -7.35 3.58
CA SER A 90 -8.83 -8.32 3.63
C SER A 90 -9.91 -8.04 2.58
N THR A 91 -10.02 -6.79 2.12
CA THR A 91 -11.04 -6.36 1.15
C THR A 91 -10.55 -6.31 -0.29
N GLY A 92 -9.25 -6.53 -0.53
CA GLY A 92 -8.60 -6.58 -1.85
C GLY A 92 -8.43 -7.99 -2.41
#